data_AF-A0A7S0NUN7-F1
#
_entry.id   AF-A0A7S0NUN7-F1
#
_cell.length_a   1.000
_cell.length_b   1.000
_cell.length_c   1.000
_cell.angle_alpha   90.00
_cell.angle_beta   90.00
_cell.angle_gamma   90.00
#
_symmetry.space_group_name_H-M   'P 1'
#
loop_
_entity.id
_entity.type
_entity.pdbx_description
1 polymer ?
#
loop_
_entity_poly.entity_id
_entity_poly.type
_entity_poly.pdbx_seq_one_letter_code
_entity_poly.pdbx_strand_id
1 'polypeptide(L)'
;GSVVVITAGQGGTGTAGIQIAKALGALTVLTSARSDVAPLLHSLGADRVIDYRSSNLLDLLEKDSVDLFIDNYGYDPDRSLSCVRTGGAYVSIVGGVPREAKVGVKTVKLGTSNADPNDLDAIGRMLMAGRLRPVVQASY
;
A
#
# COMPACT_ATOMS: atom_id res chain seq x y z
N GLY A 1 1.67 11.83 -12.10
CA GLY A 1 2.03 11.61 -10.69
C GLY A 1 1.67 10.19 -10.32
N SER A 2 2.34 9.61 -9.33
CA SER A 2 2.17 8.18 -9.00
C SER A 2 0.95 7.92 -8.13
N VAL A 3 0.11 6.97 -8.55
CA VAL A 3 -1.03 6.43 -7.80
C VAL A 3 -0.59 5.15 -7.13
N VAL A 4 -0.64 5.13 -5.79
CA VAL A 4 -0.22 4.00 -4.96
C VAL A 4 -1.44 3.47 -4.21
N VAL A 5 -1.67 2.16 -4.33
CA VAL A 5 -2.68 1.44 -3.55
C VAL A 5 -1.97 0.63 -2.47
N ILE A 6 -2.41 0.77 -1.22
CA ILE A 6 -1.92 -0.01 -0.08
C ILE A 6 -3.13 -0.60 0.63
N THR A 7 -3.34 -1.92 0.56
CA THR A 7 -4.50 -2.54 1.21
C THR A 7 -4.31 -2.67 2.73
N ALA A 8 -5.42 -2.82 3.47
CA ALA A 8 -5.40 -2.96 4.94
C ALA A 8 -4.63 -1.85 5.67
N GLY A 9 -4.95 -0.59 5.35
CA GLY A 9 -4.22 0.60 5.81
C GLY A 9 -4.12 0.78 7.31
N GLN A 10 -5.07 0.25 8.08
CA GLN A 10 -5.10 0.36 9.54
C GLN A 10 -4.08 -0.55 10.27
N GLY A 11 -3.44 -1.49 9.56
CA GLY A 11 -2.44 -2.38 10.14
C GLY A 11 -1.05 -1.74 10.25
N GLY A 12 -0.11 -2.44 10.91
CA GLY A 12 1.27 -1.96 11.07
C GLY A 12 1.97 -1.68 9.74
N THR A 13 1.92 -2.63 8.80
CA THR A 13 2.47 -2.45 7.45
C THR A 13 1.74 -1.36 6.67
N GLY A 14 0.41 -1.30 6.79
CA GLY A 14 -0.42 -0.32 6.07
C GLY A 14 -0.12 1.11 6.48
N THR A 15 -0.09 1.39 7.78
CA THR A 15 0.19 2.73 8.33
C THR A 15 1.60 3.21 8.01
N ALA A 16 2.60 2.30 8.02
CA ALA A 16 3.95 2.63 7.58
C ALA A 16 4.01 2.87 6.07
N GLY A 17 3.39 1.99 5.27
CA GLY A 17 3.38 2.09 3.81
C GLY A 17 2.75 3.39 3.31
N ILE A 18 1.65 3.84 3.91
CA ILE A 18 0.96 5.09 3.54
C ILE A 18 1.91 6.28 3.72
N GLN A 19 2.57 6.36 4.87
CA GLN A 19 3.52 7.43 5.19
C GLN A 19 4.72 7.40 4.25
N ILE A 20 5.30 6.21 4.01
CA ILE A 20 6.44 6.04 3.10
C ILE A 20 6.06 6.46 1.67
N ALA A 21 4.91 6.01 1.16
CA ALA A 21 4.45 6.38 -0.17
C ALA A 21 4.31 7.90 -0.31
N LYS A 22 3.69 8.56 0.68
CA LYS A 22 3.53 10.02 0.65
C LYS A 22 4.88 10.74 0.78
N ALA A 23 5.76 10.26 1.67
CA ALA A 23 7.10 10.81 1.83
C ALA A 23 7.94 10.69 0.55
N LEU A 24 7.77 9.62 -0.23
CA LEU A 24 8.44 9.42 -1.51
C LEU A 24 7.78 10.18 -2.68
N GLY A 25 6.76 11.00 -2.42
CA GLY A 25 6.13 11.86 -3.42
C GLY A 25 5.01 11.21 -4.21
N ALA A 26 4.36 10.16 -3.67
CA ALA A 26 3.12 9.65 -4.25
C ALA A 26 2.09 10.77 -4.37
N LEU A 27 1.52 10.94 -5.57
CA LEU A 27 0.52 11.96 -5.83
C LEU A 27 -0.80 11.58 -5.13
N THR A 28 -1.18 10.30 -5.27
CA THR A 28 -2.40 9.76 -4.70
C THR A 28 -2.10 8.46 -3.98
N VAL A 29 -2.47 8.37 -2.70
CA VAL A 29 -2.41 7.15 -1.90
C VAL A 29 -3.84 6.68 -1.59
N LEU A 30 -4.20 5.50 -2.07
CA LEU A 30 -5.49 4.86 -1.79
C LEU A 30 -5.28 3.68 -0.84
N THR A 31 -6.21 3.47 0.07
CA THR A 31 -6.17 2.33 1.00
C THR A 31 -7.57 1.79 1.32
N SER A 32 -7.62 0.56 1.82
CA SER A 32 -8.84 -0.02 2.40
C SER A 32 -8.71 -0.14 3.92
N ALA A 33 -9.73 0.32 4.64
CA ALA A 33 -9.82 0.24 6.10
C ALA A 33 -11.25 0.44 6.56
N ARG A 34 -11.54 0.30 7.85
CA ARG A 34 -12.86 0.65 8.39
C ARG A 34 -13.04 2.18 8.39
N SER A 35 -14.28 2.65 8.26
CA SER A 35 -14.58 4.09 8.25
C SER A 35 -14.18 4.82 9.54
N ASP A 36 -14.25 4.17 10.70
CA ASP A 36 -13.90 4.74 12.00
C ASP A 36 -12.42 5.17 12.11
N VAL A 37 -11.53 4.51 11.37
CA VAL A 37 -10.09 4.82 11.35
C VAL A 37 -9.66 5.71 10.18
N ALA A 38 -10.58 6.09 9.28
CA ALA A 38 -10.26 6.94 8.14
C ALA A 38 -9.59 8.28 8.51
N PRO A 39 -10.02 9.02 9.57
CA PRO A 39 -9.36 10.26 9.97
C PRO A 39 -7.88 10.07 10.32
N LEU A 40 -7.55 8.95 10.99
CA LEU A 40 -6.15 8.60 11.28
C LEU A 40 -5.38 8.39 9.97
N LEU A 41 -5.90 7.57 9.05
CA LEU A 41 -5.20 7.27 7.80
C LEU A 41 -5.01 8.50 6.90
N HIS A 42 -5.99 9.40 6.87
CA HIS A 42 -5.84 10.70 6.20
C HIS A 42 -4.72 11.53 6.84
N SER A 43 -4.62 11.56 8.17
CA SER A 43 -3.51 12.24 8.85
C SER A 43 -2.13 11.63 8.58
N LEU A 44 -2.07 10.37 8.09
CA LEU A 44 -0.85 9.69 7.69
C LEU A 44 -0.50 9.89 6.21
N GLY A 45 -1.38 10.53 5.44
CA GLY A 45 -1.15 10.84 4.03
C GLY A 45 -1.98 10.03 3.04
N ALA A 46 -2.95 9.23 3.49
CA ALA A 46 -3.92 8.61 2.58
C ALA A 46 -4.82 9.69 1.97
N ASP A 47 -4.93 9.71 0.65
CA ASP A 47 -5.81 10.63 -0.07
C ASP A 47 -7.23 10.05 -0.17
N ARG A 48 -7.36 8.72 -0.27
CA ARG A 48 -8.65 8.02 -0.29
C ARG A 48 -8.63 6.78 0.61
N VAL A 49 -9.62 6.67 1.48
CA VAL A 49 -9.85 5.49 2.33
C VAL A 49 -11.18 4.85 1.90
N ILE A 50 -11.12 3.60 1.45
CA ILE A 50 -12.30 2.83 1.04
C ILE A 50 -12.73 1.94 2.20
N ASP A 51 -13.98 2.11 2.65
CA ASP A 51 -14.57 1.20 3.63
C ASP A 51 -14.89 -0.15 2.97
N TYR A 52 -14.10 -1.16 3.32
CA TYR A 52 -14.25 -2.50 2.77
C TYR A 52 -15.57 -3.18 3.16
N ARG A 53 -16.29 -2.65 4.17
CA ARG A 53 -17.62 -3.17 4.57
C ARG A 53 -18.73 -2.67 3.65
N SER A 54 -18.54 -1.53 2.98
CA SER A 54 -19.53 -0.94 2.08
C SER A 54 -19.22 -1.21 0.61
N SER A 55 -17.95 -1.32 0.23
CA SER A 55 -17.55 -1.47 -1.16
C SER A 55 -16.23 -2.24 -1.30
N ASN A 56 -16.07 -2.97 -2.40
CA ASN A 56 -14.79 -3.57 -2.72
C ASN A 56 -13.88 -2.52 -3.39
N LEU A 57 -12.68 -2.34 -2.84
CA LEU A 57 -11.67 -1.41 -3.37
C LEU A 57 -11.37 -1.64 -4.86
N LEU A 58 -11.30 -2.91 -5.30
CA LEU A 58 -10.98 -3.24 -6.69
C LEU A 58 -12.08 -2.82 -7.68
N ASP A 59 -13.34 -2.73 -7.23
CA ASP A 59 -14.45 -2.30 -8.08
C ASP A 59 -14.42 -0.79 -8.38
N LEU A 60 -13.63 -0.04 -7.60
CA LEU A 60 -13.50 1.41 -7.70
C LEU A 60 -12.23 1.86 -8.44
N LEU A 61 -11.39 0.91 -8.86
CA LEU A 61 -10.15 1.17 -9.58
C LEU A 61 -10.35 0.93 -11.07
N GLU A 62 -9.99 1.93 -11.88
CA GLU A 62 -10.01 1.79 -13.33
C GLU A 62 -8.83 0.94 -13.81
N LYS A 63 -8.98 0.34 -14.99
CA LYS A 63 -7.91 -0.39 -15.64
C LYS A 63 -6.71 0.53 -15.90
N ASP A 64 -5.50 0.04 -15.67
CA ASP A 64 -4.25 0.77 -15.91
C ASP A 64 -4.16 2.15 -15.21
N SER A 65 -4.81 2.30 -14.05
CA SER A 65 -4.86 3.56 -13.27
C SER A 65 -3.86 3.60 -12.10
N VAL A 66 -3.22 2.48 -11.77
CA VAL A 66 -2.36 2.34 -10.58
C VAL A 66 -0.89 2.12 -10.98
N ASP A 67 0.02 2.89 -10.40
CA ASP A 67 1.47 2.73 -10.59
C ASP A 67 2.05 1.62 -9.72
N LEU A 68 1.58 1.53 -8.47
CA LEU A 68 2.05 0.55 -7.49
C LEU A 68 0.88 0.04 -6.66
N PHE A 69 0.67 -1.27 -6.68
CA PHE A 69 -0.31 -1.95 -5.82
C PHE A 69 0.42 -2.79 -4.78
N ILE A 70 0.26 -2.46 -3.50
CA ILE A 70 0.82 -3.21 -2.37
C ILE A 70 -0.33 -3.93 -1.66
N ASP A 71 -0.34 -5.25 -1.77
CA ASP A 71 -1.35 -6.10 -1.15
C ASP A 71 -0.87 -6.69 0.19
N ASN A 72 -1.37 -6.09 1.26
CA ASN A 72 -1.19 -6.52 2.65
C ASN A 72 -2.38 -7.35 3.18
N TYR A 73 -3.42 -7.57 2.38
CA TYR A 73 -4.66 -8.24 2.80
C TYR A 73 -4.85 -9.61 2.13
N GLY A 74 -4.45 -9.75 0.87
CA GLY A 74 -4.71 -10.96 0.06
C GLY A 74 -5.93 -10.80 -0.83
N TYR A 75 -6.02 -9.69 -1.57
CA TYR A 75 -7.00 -9.54 -2.64
C TYR A 75 -6.72 -10.53 -3.78
N ASP A 76 -7.71 -10.72 -4.65
CA ASP A 76 -7.52 -11.52 -5.86
C ASP A 76 -6.41 -10.89 -6.71
N PRO A 77 -5.30 -11.62 -6.97
CA PRO A 77 -4.14 -11.03 -7.59
C PRO A 77 -4.35 -10.77 -9.09
N ASP A 78 -5.16 -11.58 -9.78
CA ASP A 78 -5.45 -11.41 -11.21
C ASP A 78 -6.33 -10.15 -11.42
N ARG A 79 -7.33 -9.95 -10.55
CA ARG A 79 -8.14 -8.72 -10.53
C ARG A 79 -7.29 -7.50 -10.14
N SER A 80 -6.43 -7.63 -9.14
CA SER A 80 -5.56 -6.53 -8.70
C SER A 80 -4.60 -6.10 -9.80
N LEU A 81 -4.01 -7.05 -10.53
CA LEU A 81 -3.08 -6.77 -11.63
C LEU A 81 -3.75 -6.00 -12.79
N SER A 82 -5.07 -6.15 -12.96
CA SER A 82 -5.80 -5.46 -14.03
C SER A 82 -5.74 -3.92 -13.92
N CYS A 83 -5.74 -3.37 -12.70
CA CYS A 83 -5.67 -1.93 -12.47
C CYS A 83 -4.25 -1.36 -12.54
N VAL A 84 -3.21 -2.21 -12.46
CA VAL A 84 -1.81 -1.77 -12.50
C VAL A 84 -1.38 -1.48 -13.92
N ARG A 85 -0.95 -0.26 -14.21
CA ARG A 85 -0.54 0.14 -15.57
C ARG A 85 0.71 -0.59 -16.04
N THR A 86 0.90 -0.68 -17.36
CA THR A 86 2.21 -1.05 -17.93
C THR A 86 3.32 -0.15 -17.41
N GLY A 87 4.43 -0.74 -17.00
CA GLY A 87 5.54 -0.10 -16.30
C GLY A 87 5.32 0.09 -14.80
N GLY A 88 4.18 -0.32 -14.26
CA GLY A 88 3.88 -0.34 -12.83
C GLY A 88 4.31 -1.64 -12.14
N ALA A 89 3.96 -1.76 -10.87
CA ALA A 89 4.28 -2.93 -10.06
C ALA A 89 3.11 -3.40 -9.18
N TYR A 90 3.00 -4.72 -9.04
CA TYR A 90 2.17 -5.39 -8.05
C TYR A 90 3.09 -6.08 -7.04
N VAL A 91 2.89 -5.79 -5.76
CA VAL A 91 3.66 -6.32 -4.64
C VAL A 91 2.69 -7.00 -3.68
N SER A 92 2.83 -8.31 -3.51
CA SER A 92 2.05 -9.09 -2.55
C SER A 92 2.89 -9.37 -1.30
N ILE A 93 2.40 -8.99 -0.13
CA ILE A 93 3.04 -9.24 1.17
C ILE A 93 2.49 -10.52 1.82
N VAL A 94 1.17 -10.66 1.83
CA VAL A 94 0.48 -11.82 2.44
C VAL A 94 -0.22 -12.68 1.39
N GLY A 95 -0.67 -12.06 0.30
CA GLY A 95 -1.52 -12.70 -0.70
C GLY A 95 -0.83 -13.65 -1.68
N GLY A 96 -1.59 -14.03 -2.71
CA GLY A 96 -1.10 -14.79 -3.85
C GLY A 96 -0.29 -13.94 -4.84
N VAL A 97 0.19 -14.60 -5.89
CA VAL A 97 0.66 -13.95 -7.12
C VAL A 97 -0.35 -14.23 -8.23
N PRO A 98 -0.45 -13.34 -9.24
CA PRO A 98 -1.29 -13.57 -10.40
C PRO A 98 -0.91 -14.87 -11.11
N ARG A 99 -1.89 -15.55 -11.70
CA ARG A 99 -1.67 -16.79 -12.46
C ARG A 99 -0.90 -16.51 -13.74
N GLU A 100 -1.21 -15.38 -14.37
CA GLU A 100 -0.58 -14.92 -15.61
C GLU A 100 0.11 -13.58 -15.39
N ALA A 101 1.30 -13.44 -15.96
CA ALA A 101 2.01 -12.17 -15.95
C ALA A 101 1.33 -11.18 -16.90
N LYS A 102 1.09 -9.96 -16.43
CA LYS A 102 0.69 -8.85 -17.28
C LYS A 102 1.94 -8.23 -17.89
N VAL A 103 1.98 -8.16 -19.22
CA VAL A 103 3.15 -7.67 -19.96
C VAL A 103 3.52 -6.26 -19.49
N GLY A 104 4.80 -6.11 -19.13
CA GLY A 104 5.36 -4.85 -18.65
C GLY A 104 4.97 -4.45 -17.22
N VAL A 105 4.28 -5.31 -16.46
CA VAL A 105 4.04 -5.09 -15.02
C VAL A 105 5.00 -5.96 -14.22
N LYS A 106 5.69 -5.35 -13.24
CA LYS A 106 6.55 -6.08 -12.32
C LYS A 106 5.71 -6.70 -11.20
N THR A 107 5.78 -8.02 -11.05
CA THR A 107 5.12 -8.74 -9.95
C THR A 107 6.16 -9.20 -8.94
N VAL A 108 5.95 -8.88 -7.66
CA VAL A 108 6.82 -9.27 -6.56
C VAL A 108 5.98 -9.95 -5.47
N LYS A 109 6.42 -11.12 -5.00
CA LYS A 109 5.91 -11.74 -3.78
C LYS A 109 6.95 -11.58 -2.68
N LEU A 110 6.61 -10.81 -1.66
CA LEU A 110 7.39 -10.74 -0.43
C LEU A 110 7.06 -11.95 0.43
N GLY A 111 8.10 -12.61 0.92
CA GLY A 111 8.03 -13.62 1.97
C GLY A 111 8.70 -13.08 3.23
N THR A 112 9.33 -13.96 4.01
CA THR A 112 10.27 -13.52 5.05
C THR A 112 11.49 -12.91 4.36
N SER A 113 11.65 -11.58 4.46
CA SER A 113 12.86 -10.89 4.04
C SER A 113 13.71 -10.61 5.28
N ASN A 114 15.03 -10.76 5.13
CA ASN A 114 15.95 -10.12 6.06
C ASN A 114 15.87 -8.61 5.80
N ALA A 115 15.85 -7.81 6.86
CA ALA A 115 15.88 -6.37 6.72
C ALA A 115 17.25 -5.95 6.17
N ASP A 116 17.26 -5.22 5.05
CA ASP A 116 18.48 -4.61 4.52
C ASP A 116 18.88 -3.43 5.43
N PRO A 117 20.13 -3.35 5.92
CA PRO A 117 20.56 -2.26 6.78
C PRO A 117 20.38 -0.87 6.15
N ASN A 118 20.54 -0.73 4.83
CA ASN A 118 20.37 0.55 4.15
C ASN A 118 18.90 0.98 4.11
N ASP A 119 17.98 0.02 3.94
CA ASP A 119 16.54 0.29 4.01
C ASP A 119 16.13 0.71 5.43
N LEU A 120 16.67 0.03 6.46
CA LEU A 120 16.45 0.40 7.85
C LEU A 120 16.99 1.79 8.18
N ASP A 121 18.19 2.14 7.69
CA ASP A 121 18.77 3.47 7.85
C ASP A 121 17.90 4.54 7.17
N ALA A 122 17.38 4.25 5.98
CA ALA A 122 16.48 5.16 5.28
C ALA A 122 15.19 5.40 6.07
N ILE A 123 14.58 4.34 6.61
CA ILE A 123 13.41 4.44 7.49
C ILE A 123 13.76 5.24 8.76
N GLY A 124 14.92 4.98 9.37
CA GLY A 124 15.43 5.74 10.52
C GLY A 124 15.54 7.23 10.24
N ARG A 125 16.06 7.62 9.07
CA ARG A 125 16.12 9.03 8.66
C ARG A 125 14.74 9.64 8.47
N MET A 126 13.76 8.90 7.95
CA MET A 126 12.38 9.39 7.83
C MET A 126 11.74 9.62 9.19
N LEU A 127 11.97 8.72 10.16
CA LEU A 127 11.53 8.87 11.55
C LEU A 127 12.14 10.13 12.18
N MET A 128 13.46 10.30 12.10
CA MET A 128 14.16 11.44 12.68
C MET A 128 13.75 12.77 12.03
N ALA A 129 13.41 12.76 10.75
CA ALA A 129 12.91 13.94 10.03
C ALA A 129 11.40 14.21 10.24
N GLY A 130 10.69 13.40 11.03
CA GLY A 130 9.26 13.53 11.25
C GLY A 130 8.39 13.22 10.01
N ARG A 131 8.97 12.61 8.97
CA ARG A 131 8.28 12.19 7.74
C ARG A 131 7.60 10.83 7.88
N LEU A 132 7.93 10.10 8.94
CA LEU A 132 7.28 8.89 9.38
C LEU A 132 7.16 8.96 10.90
N ARG A 133 6.03 8.52 11.44
CA ARG A 133 5.83 8.38 12.89
C ARG A 133 5.26 7.00 13.25
N PRO A 134 5.63 6.45 14.42
CA PRO A 134 4.99 5.26 14.96
C PRO A 134 3.50 5.50 15.20
N VAL A 135 2.68 4.47 14.92
CA VAL A 135 1.25 4.45 15.26
C VAL A 135 1.06 3.43 16.37
N VAL A 136 0.87 3.90 17.60
CA VAL A 136 0.69 3.07 18.79
C VAL A 136 -0.78 3.10 19.17
N GLN A 137 -1.50 2.00 18.99
CA GLN A 137 -2.91 1.90 19.33
C GLN A 137 -3.15 1.55 20.80
N ALA A 138 -2.22 0.82 21.42
CA ALA A 138 -2.26 0.44 22.83
C ALA A 138 -0.84 0.18 23.37
N SER A 139 -0.68 0.33 24.69
CA SER A 139 0.49 -0.08 25.46
C SER A 139 0.02 -0.98 26.60
N TYR A 140 0.76 -2.05 26.88
CA TYR A 140 0.42 -3.06 27.89
C TYR A 140 1.50 -3.15 28.95
#